data_AF-A0A2E0TP72-F1
#
_entry.id   AF-A0A2E0TP72-F1
#
_cell.length_a   1.000
_cell.length_b   1.000
_cell.length_c   1.000
_cell.angle_alpha   90.00
_cell.angle_beta   90.00
_cell.angle_gamma   90.00
#
_symmetry.space_group_name_H-M   'P 1'
#
loop_
_entity.id
_entity.type
_entity.pdbx_description
1 polymer ?
#
loop_
_entity_poly.entity_id
_entity_poly.type
_entity_poly.pdbx_seq_one_letter_code
_entity_poly.pdbx_strand_id
1 'polypeptide(L)'
;MASSASPHRDLLHARQSGGRAPLTRWLGLAVFAAAAVIVALYGEAIFVAFDAARASLGPWRIPVAAVLVALAVVLAVPGSVAFAAVGMSLGMGEGFLAAFLGAGAGSLVAYELARHLRPSRLERWLRARPRLTRFGAVLREHGTLLMAALRLSPFAPLAAVNYGAGMLRVRRRDVLVTLPAQALPVALYVGAGALVRGSWSGELELLESLTAATGLLMSGAALFLATRAARRSLFAPLVPAEPPLRLAPNAPPKDRRVGVEIELLGLDAGEVAELVAQTLGGQTRRTDPLELEVDTPLGPFRVERDSEPLKRAQAADEGDAPRTLPQELGDRLLLDVVERWVPCEIVSPPLREADLDQLDALVDALRRRGGEGTGSSLLHALGVHFNPELEAPSAEAILRHLRAFFLLRDWLRRVGGTDLSRRLSPYIGKHPHRYVARVLDPSYAPDLETLIDDYLEANPTRNRDLDMLPLFAHLDEARVRAAVGEDTKVQARPTFHFRLPNSEVDEPGWSIGEEWARWRLVEELAADEARLGRWMRDWREALDHGEAFERWVDEVERRVER
;
A
#
# COMPACT_ATOMS: atom_id res chain seq x y z
N MET A 1 -43.88 -42.99 -16.31
CA MET A 1 -44.27 -42.78 -14.90
C MET A 1 -43.01 -42.87 -14.05
N ALA A 2 -42.42 -41.72 -13.72
CA ALA A 2 -41.22 -41.64 -12.88
C ALA A 2 -41.53 -40.72 -11.69
N SER A 3 -41.35 -41.26 -10.50
CA SER A 3 -41.70 -40.65 -9.21
C SER A 3 -40.68 -39.59 -8.80
N SER A 4 -41.19 -38.47 -8.33
CA SER A 4 -40.46 -37.34 -7.73
C SER A 4 -39.77 -37.70 -6.42
N ALA A 5 -38.51 -37.31 -6.25
CA ALA A 5 -37.87 -37.17 -4.94
C ALA A 5 -37.32 -35.75 -4.81
N SER A 6 -37.76 -35.03 -3.77
CA SER A 6 -37.51 -33.61 -3.52
C SER A 6 -36.10 -33.32 -2.96
N PRO A 7 -35.49 -32.16 -3.27
CA PRO A 7 -34.14 -31.78 -2.82
C PRO A 7 -34.04 -31.29 -1.36
N HIS A 8 -35.11 -31.42 -0.55
CA HIS A 8 -35.18 -30.80 0.79
C HIS A 8 -34.53 -31.60 1.93
N ARG A 9 -34.06 -32.83 1.69
CA ARG A 9 -33.49 -33.69 2.75
C ARG A 9 -32.00 -33.49 3.01
N ASP A 10 -31.26 -32.88 2.09
CA ASP A 10 -29.80 -32.72 2.20
C ASP A 10 -29.37 -31.50 3.04
N LEU A 11 -30.27 -30.54 3.26
CA LEU A 11 -29.96 -29.31 4.00
C LEU A 11 -29.98 -29.47 5.53
N LEU A 12 -30.55 -30.55 6.06
CA LEU A 12 -30.60 -30.79 7.51
C LEU A 12 -29.40 -31.60 8.04
N HIS A 13 -28.67 -32.33 7.20
CA HIS A 13 -27.45 -33.04 7.62
C HIS A 13 -26.17 -32.18 7.60
N ALA A 14 -26.16 -31.06 6.88
CA ALA A 14 -24.99 -30.17 6.82
C ALA A 14 -24.76 -29.33 8.11
N ARG A 15 -25.70 -29.33 9.06
CA ARG A 15 -25.62 -28.54 10.30
C ARG A 15 -25.02 -29.26 11.52
N GLN A 16 -24.59 -30.53 11.38
CA GLN A 16 -24.11 -31.33 12.52
C GLN A 16 -22.66 -31.87 12.43
N SER A 17 -21.80 -31.34 11.56
CA SER A 17 -20.36 -31.68 11.58
C SER A 17 -19.50 -30.51 12.08
N GLY A 18 -19.82 -29.98 13.24
CA GLY A 18 -18.91 -29.15 14.03
C GLY A 18 -17.82 -30.01 14.65
N GLY A 19 -16.91 -30.55 13.81
CA GLY A 19 -15.79 -31.37 14.26
C GLY A 19 -14.95 -30.59 15.27
N ARG A 20 -15.04 -30.95 16.55
CA ARG A 20 -14.13 -30.50 17.60
C ARG A 20 -12.70 -30.74 17.10
N ALA A 21 -11.87 -29.71 17.03
CA ALA A 21 -10.45 -29.90 16.74
C ALA A 21 -9.90 -30.89 17.79
N PRO A 22 -9.15 -31.92 17.38
CA PRO A 22 -8.68 -32.95 18.30
C PRO A 22 -7.91 -32.31 19.45
N LEU A 23 -8.18 -32.76 20.68
CA LEU A 23 -7.62 -32.23 21.94
C LEU A 23 -6.09 -32.05 21.89
N THR A 24 -5.41 -32.89 21.10
CA THR A 24 -3.97 -32.86 20.83
C THR A 24 -3.49 -31.56 20.16
N ARG A 25 -4.31 -30.90 19.34
CA ARG A 25 -3.97 -29.61 18.69
C ARG A 25 -4.01 -28.45 19.67
N TRP A 26 -4.99 -28.44 20.57
CA TRP A 26 -5.10 -27.42 21.61
C TRP A 26 -4.00 -27.58 22.67
N LEU A 27 -3.68 -28.82 23.03
CA LEU A 27 -2.53 -29.14 23.87
C LEU A 27 -1.22 -28.67 23.23
N GLY A 28 -1.02 -28.93 21.93
CA GLY A 28 0.16 -28.46 21.20
C GLY A 28 0.30 -26.93 21.17
N LEU A 29 -0.82 -26.21 20.95
CA LEU A 29 -0.82 -24.75 20.96
C LEU A 29 -0.56 -24.18 22.36
N ALA A 30 -1.10 -24.81 23.41
CA ALA A 30 -0.85 -24.42 24.79
C ALA A 30 0.61 -24.65 25.21
N VAL A 31 1.21 -25.78 24.82
CA VAL A 31 2.64 -26.05 25.03
C VAL A 31 3.52 -25.05 24.29
N PHE A 32 3.17 -24.72 23.04
CA PHE A 32 3.87 -23.69 22.26
C PHE A 32 3.80 -22.32 22.94
N ALA A 33 2.60 -21.90 23.36
CA ALA A 33 2.40 -20.62 24.05
C ALA A 33 3.16 -20.57 25.37
N ALA A 34 3.12 -21.65 26.17
CA ALA A 34 3.88 -21.75 27.41
C ALA A 34 5.40 -21.67 27.16
N ALA A 35 5.92 -22.36 26.15
CA ALA A 35 7.34 -22.30 25.79
C ALA A 35 7.76 -20.90 25.30
N ALA A 36 6.92 -20.21 24.53
CA ALA A 36 7.17 -18.84 24.10
C ALA A 36 7.19 -17.86 25.29
N VAL A 37 6.27 -18.02 26.25
CA VAL A 37 6.24 -17.24 27.49
C VAL A 37 7.48 -17.49 28.34
N ILE A 38 7.91 -18.75 28.48
CA ILE A 38 9.14 -19.10 29.20
C ILE A 38 10.35 -18.42 28.56
N VAL A 39 10.49 -18.46 27.24
CA VAL A 39 11.61 -17.80 26.56
C VAL A 39 11.53 -16.28 26.66
N ALA A 40 10.35 -15.68 26.61
CA ALA A 40 10.18 -14.25 26.80
C ALA A 40 10.55 -13.79 28.22
N LEU A 41 10.25 -14.60 29.25
CA LEU A 41 10.52 -14.26 30.65
C LEU A 41 11.94 -14.62 31.10
N TYR A 42 12.53 -15.69 30.55
CA TYR A 42 13.79 -16.27 31.02
C TYR A 42 14.90 -16.30 29.95
N GLY A 43 14.69 -15.68 28.78
CA GLY A 43 15.65 -15.70 27.67
C GLY A 43 17.05 -15.19 28.05
N GLU A 44 17.11 -14.13 28.87
CA GLU A 44 18.36 -13.61 29.41
C GLU A 44 19.06 -14.61 30.34
N ALA A 45 18.31 -15.27 31.24
CA ALA A 45 18.86 -16.28 32.14
C ALA A 45 19.38 -17.51 31.37
N ILE A 46 18.68 -17.94 30.31
CA ILE A 46 19.13 -19.02 29.41
C ILE A 46 20.44 -18.64 28.73
N PHE A 47 20.53 -17.39 28.24
CA PHE A 47 21.75 -16.86 27.62
C PHE A 47 22.93 -16.83 28.61
N VAL A 48 22.73 -16.25 29.79
CA VAL A 48 23.76 -16.15 30.84
C VAL A 48 24.22 -17.55 31.29
N ALA A 49 23.30 -18.49 31.45
CA ALA A 49 23.63 -19.87 31.81
C ALA A 49 24.45 -20.57 30.70
N PHE A 50 24.07 -20.37 29.44
CA PHE A 50 24.84 -20.89 28.30
C PHE A 50 26.25 -20.27 28.25
N ASP A 51 26.36 -18.95 28.38
CA ASP A 51 27.66 -18.27 28.31
C ASP A 51 28.60 -18.69 29.45
N ALA A 52 28.07 -18.89 30.66
CA ALA A 52 28.83 -19.42 31.79
C ALA A 52 29.28 -20.88 31.55
N ALA A 53 28.42 -21.71 30.95
CA ALA A 53 28.71 -23.12 30.70
C ALA A 53 29.58 -23.37 29.46
N ARG A 54 29.68 -22.41 28.52
CA ARG A 54 30.27 -22.63 27.18
C ARG A 54 31.70 -23.19 27.20
N ALA A 55 32.51 -22.80 28.18
CA ALA A 55 33.88 -23.29 28.32
C ALA A 55 33.91 -24.78 28.70
N SER A 56 33.05 -25.19 29.63
CA SER A 56 32.92 -26.58 30.08
C SER A 56 32.30 -27.51 29.03
N LEU A 57 31.51 -26.95 28.09
CA LEU A 57 30.90 -27.71 27.00
C LEU A 57 31.90 -28.13 25.92
N GLY A 58 33.10 -27.53 25.85
CA GLY A 58 34.10 -27.88 24.84
C GLY A 58 33.51 -27.79 23.41
N PRO A 59 33.71 -28.79 22.54
CA PRO A 59 33.12 -28.81 21.19
C PRO A 59 31.60 -28.82 21.14
N TRP A 60 30.92 -29.27 22.20
CA TRP A 60 29.45 -29.34 22.26
C TRP A 60 28.77 -27.97 22.35
N ARG A 61 29.53 -26.89 22.60
CA ARG A 61 28.97 -25.53 22.63
C ARG A 61 28.29 -25.12 21.33
N ILE A 62 28.81 -25.58 20.17
CA ILE A 62 28.27 -25.26 18.84
C ILE A 62 26.91 -25.96 18.62
N PRO A 63 26.77 -27.30 18.75
CA PRO A 63 25.48 -27.96 18.58
C PRO A 63 24.47 -27.54 19.65
N VAL A 64 24.88 -27.28 20.89
CA VAL A 64 23.99 -26.76 21.94
C VAL A 64 23.47 -25.37 21.57
N ALA A 65 24.34 -24.45 21.13
CA ALA A 65 23.93 -23.15 20.64
C ALA A 65 23.00 -23.23 19.42
N ALA A 66 23.28 -24.14 18.48
CA ALA A 66 22.42 -24.37 17.32
C ALA A 66 21.02 -24.85 17.72
N VAL A 67 20.91 -25.73 18.72
CA VAL A 67 19.61 -26.16 19.26
C VAL A 67 18.87 -25.00 19.92
N LEU A 68 19.55 -24.18 20.72
CA LEU A 68 18.95 -23.00 21.37
C LEU A 68 18.43 -22.00 20.32
N VAL A 69 19.21 -21.74 19.27
CA VAL A 69 18.78 -20.89 18.15
C VAL A 69 17.60 -21.50 17.41
N ALA A 70 17.61 -22.80 17.13
CA ALA A 70 16.50 -23.49 16.48
C ALA A 70 15.21 -23.36 17.29
N LEU A 71 15.28 -23.54 18.61
CA LEU A 71 14.15 -23.36 19.54
C LEU A 71 13.67 -21.91 19.53
N ALA A 72 14.58 -20.93 19.57
CA ALA A 72 14.24 -19.52 19.50
C ALA A 72 13.48 -19.18 18.21
N VAL A 73 13.95 -19.68 17.06
CA VAL A 73 13.28 -19.48 15.76
C VAL A 73 11.90 -20.14 15.73
N VAL A 74 11.77 -21.36 16.25
CA VAL A 74 10.47 -22.05 16.34
C VAL A 74 9.51 -21.26 17.22
N LEU A 75 9.97 -20.76 18.36
CA LEU A 75 9.17 -19.97 19.31
C LEU A 75 8.96 -18.51 18.89
N ALA A 76 9.33 -18.17 17.64
CA ALA A 76 9.17 -16.85 17.05
C ALA A 76 9.90 -15.71 17.80
N VAL A 77 10.99 -16.03 18.50
CA VAL A 77 11.92 -15.03 19.03
C VAL A 77 12.53 -14.27 17.84
N PRO A 78 12.67 -12.93 17.93
CA PRO A 78 13.34 -12.16 16.89
C PRO A 78 14.74 -12.71 16.60
N GLY A 79 14.99 -13.05 15.32
CA GLY A 79 16.25 -13.65 14.90
C GLY A 79 17.46 -12.77 15.21
N SER A 80 17.31 -11.45 15.11
CA SER A 80 18.32 -10.46 15.47
C SER A 80 18.84 -10.64 16.90
N VAL A 81 17.94 -10.87 17.87
CA VAL A 81 18.27 -11.07 19.28
C VAL A 81 19.00 -12.40 19.48
N ALA A 82 18.46 -13.49 18.93
CA ALA A 82 19.04 -14.82 19.10
C ALA A 82 20.44 -14.94 18.44
N PHE A 83 20.61 -14.36 17.25
CA PHE A 83 21.88 -14.40 16.52
C PHE A 83 22.94 -13.49 17.16
N ALA A 84 22.56 -12.28 17.60
CA ALA A 84 23.46 -11.40 18.33
C ALA A 84 23.93 -12.02 19.66
N ALA A 85 23.02 -12.66 20.40
CA ALA A 85 23.38 -13.38 21.63
C ALA A 85 24.45 -14.47 21.35
N VAL A 86 24.24 -15.31 20.35
CA VAL A 86 25.22 -16.34 19.99
C VAL A 86 26.55 -15.75 19.49
N GLY A 87 26.51 -14.64 18.74
CA GLY A 87 27.71 -13.89 18.37
C GLY A 87 28.48 -13.35 19.58
N MET A 88 27.76 -12.82 20.57
CA MET A 88 28.34 -12.34 21.83
C MET A 88 29.01 -13.47 22.63
N SER A 89 28.44 -14.68 22.62
CA SER A 89 28.97 -15.83 23.38
C SER A 89 30.05 -16.64 22.67
N LEU A 90 30.01 -16.77 21.35
CA LEU A 90 30.91 -17.66 20.59
C LEU A 90 31.79 -16.92 19.57
N GLY A 91 31.60 -15.62 19.39
CA GLY A 91 32.30 -14.84 18.37
C GLY A 91 31.80 -15.14 16.95
N MET A 92 32.42 -14.51 15.95
CA MET A 92 31.95 -14.58 14.56
C MET A 92 32.02 -16.01 13.99
N GLY A 93 33.15 -16.71 14.11
CA GLY A 93 33.33 -18.02 13.45
C GLY A 93 32.39 -19.11 13.98
N GLU A 94 32.52 -19.46 15.26
CA GLU A 94 31.71 -20.50 15.88
C GLU A 94 30.25 -20.07 16.06
N GLY A 95 30.02 -18.78 16.34
CA GLY A 95 28.68 -18.24 16.46
C GLY A 95 27.91 -18.25 15.13
N PHE A 96 28.58 -17.95 14.01
CA PHE A 96 27.97 -18.04 12.69
C PHE A 96 27.57 -19.48 12.36
N LEU A 97 28.47 -20.43 12.59
CA LEU A 97 28.19 -21.85 12.33
C LEU A 97 27.00 -22.34 13.17
N ALA A 98 26.98 -22.04 14.47
CA ALA A 98 25.88 -22.40 15.35
C ALA A 98 24.55 -21.74 14.93
N ALA A 99 24.56 -20.43 14.68
CA ALA A 99 23.36 -19.67 14.31
C ALA A 99 22.83 -20.09 12.93
N PHE A 100 23.70 -20.36 11.95
CA PHE A 100 23.29 -20.77 10.61
C PHE A 100 22.61 -22.14 10.63
N LEU A 101 23.21 -23.12 11.31
CA LEU A 101 22.64 -24.46 11.47
C LEU A 101 21.33 -24.41 12.27
N GLY A 102 21.30 -23.67 13.37
CA GLY A 102 20.13 -23.49 14.21
C GLY A 102 18.98 -22.80 13.48
N ALA A 103 19.26 -21.71 12.77
CA ALA A 103 18.26 -21.00 11.98
C ALA A 103 17.69 -21.88 10.86
N GLY A 104 18.52 -22.74 10.25
CA GLY A 104 18.10 -23.67 9.19
C GLY A 104 17.15 -24.74 9.75
N ALA A 105 17.57 -25.41 10.83
CA ALA A 105 16.77 -26.42 11.50
C ALA A 105 15.45 -25.84 12.05
N GLY A 106 15.52 -24.71 12.75
CA GLY A 106 14.34 -24.02 13.29
C GLY A 106 13.38 -23.56 12.19
N SER A 107 13.90 -23.09 11.05
CA SER A 107 13.07 -22.71 9.90
C SER A 107 12.28 -23.89 9.33
N LEU A 108 12.90 -25.07 9.21
CA LEU A 108 12.23 -26.27 8.73
C LEU A 108 11.16 -26.76 9.71
N VAL A 109 11.47 -26.77 11.01
CA VAL A 109 10.52 -27.17 12.05
C VAL A 109 9.32 -26.22 12.08
N ALA A 110 9.55 -24.90 12.10
CA ALA A 110 8.48 -23.90 12.07
C ALA A 110 7.60 -24.03 10.81
N TYR A 111 8.22 -24.22 9.64
CA TYR A 111 7.50 -24.47 8.38
C TYR A 111 6.62 -25.72 8.44
N GLU A 112 7.14 -26.86 8.92
CA GLU A 112 6.38 -28.10 9.01
C GLU A 112 5.27 -28.00 10.07
N LEU A 113 5.54 -27.36 11.21
CA LEU A 113 4.55 -27.14 12.26
C LEU A 113 3.37 -26.34 11.71
N ALA A 114 3.65 -25.24 11.00
CA ALA A 114 2.65 -24.39 10.37
C ALA A 114 1.84 -25.13 9.28
N ARG A 115 2.51 -26.01 8.53
CA ARG A 115 1.90 -26.82 7.47
C ARG A 115 0.92 -27.86 8.03
N HIS A 116 1.17 -28.41 9.22
CA HIS A 116 0.35 -29.47 9.82
C HIS A 116 -0.76 -28.96 10.77
N LEU A 117 -0.56 -27.83 11.45
CA LEU A 117 -1.47 -27.37 12.52
C LEU A 117 -2.67 -26.50 12.07
N ARG A 118 -2.99 -26.45 10.78
CA ARG A 118 -3.98 -25.52 10.19
C ARG A 118 -5.37 -25.58 10.86
N PRO A 119 -5.82 -24.53 11.59
CA PRO A 119 -7.17 -24.46 12.12
C PRO A 119 -8.19 -24.28 10.99
N SER A 120 -9.34 -24.95 11.06
CA SER A 120 -10.43 -24.79 10.08
C SER A 120 -10.99 -23.36 10.01
N ARG A 121 -10.85 -22.58 11.09
CA ARG A 121 -11.14 -21.13 11.12
C ARG A 121 -10.14 -20.32 10.28
N LEU A 122 -8.86 -20.69 10.31
CA LEU A 122 -7.80 -20.01 9.56
C LEU A 122 -7.92 -20.29 8.06
N GLU A 123 -8.34 -21.49 7.65
CA GLU A 123 -8.62 -21.75 6.24
C GLU A 123 -9.82 -20.94 5.73
N ARG A 124 -10.87 -20.78 6.54
CA ARG A 124 -11.98 -19.88 6.20
C ARG A 124 -11.53 -18.43 6.12
N TRP A 125 -10.68 -17.98 7.04
CA TRP A 125 -10.09 -16.64 7.03
C TRP A 125 -9.17 -16.39 5.83
N LEU A 126 -8.35 -17.38 5.44
CA LEU A 126 -7.52 -17.30 4.22
C LEU A 126 -8.37 -17.32 2.95
N ARG A 127 -9.42 -18.16 2.88
CA ARG A 127 -10.37 -18.17 1.76
C ARG A 127 -11.16 -16.86 1.64
N ALA A 128 -11.48 -16.22 2.77
CA ALA A 128 -12.10 -14.90 2.82
C ALA A 128 -11.13 -13.74 2.48
N ARG A 129 -9.84 -14.02 2.22
CA ARG A 129 -8.83 -13.03 1.82
C ARG A 129 -8.20 -13.43 0.48
N PRO A 130 -8.83 -13.08 -0.66
CA PRO A 130 -8.38 -13.45 -2.00
C PRO A 130 -6.91 -13.13 -2.25
N ARG A 131 -6.42 -11.99 -1.73
CA ARG A 131 -5.02 -11.53 -1.85
C ARG A 131 -4.00 -12.50 -1.24
N LEU A 132 -4.26 -13.05 -0.05
CA LEU A 132 -3.34 -14.02 0.60
C LEU A 132 -3.37 -15.38 -0.10
N THR A 133 -4.53 -15.76 -0.64
CA THR A 133 -4.67 -16.99 -1.44
C THR A 133 -3.93 -16.89 -2.78
N ARG A 134 -3.97 -15.70 -3.42
CA ARG A 134 -3.20 -15.37 -4.65
C ARG A 134 -1.70 -15.27 -4.38
N PHE A 135 -1.28 -14.60 -3.31
CA PHE A 135 0.13 -14.58 -2.87
C PHE A 135 0.66 -16.00 -2.66
N GLY A 136 -0.14 -16.88 -2.04
CA GLY A 136 0.19 -18.30 -1.92
C GLY A 136 0.25 -19.05 -3.26
N ALA A 137 -0.45 -18.60 -4.30
CA ALA A 137 -0.36 -19.17 -5.65
C ALA A 137 0.93 -18.77 -6.36
N VAL A 138 1.28 -17.48 -6.32
CA VAL A 138 2.52 -16.95 -6.89
C VAL A 138 3.75 -17.53 -6.17
N LEU A 139 3.71 -17.68 -4.84
CA LEU A 139 4.77 -18.40 -4.11
C LEU A 139 4.88 -19.89 -4.46
N ARG A 140 3.84 -20.52 -5.05
CA ARG A 140 3.93 -21.92 -5.52
C ARG A 140 4.49 -22.03 -6.93
N GLU A 141 4.47 -20.93 -7.68
CA GLU A 141 4.93 -20.82 -9.07
C GLU A 141 6.39 -20.33 -9.11
N HIS A 142 6.70 -19.22 -8.43
CA HIS A 142 8.04 -18.62 -8.33
C HIS A 142 8.68 -18.80 -6.95
N GLY A 143 8.34 -19.88 -6.25
CA GLY A 143 8.67 -20.11 -4.84
C GLY A 143 10.15 -19.95 -4.50
N THR A 144 11.06 -20.45 -5.32
CA THR A 144 12.51 -20.37 -5.04
C THR A 144 13.02 -18.93 -5.03
N LEU A 145 12.66 -18.11 -6.03
CA LEU A 145 13.14 -16.73 -6.13
C LEU A 145 12.58 -15.86 -5.00
N LEU A 146 11.27 -15.97 -4.75
CA LEU A 146 10.58 -15.19 -3.72
C LEU A 146 11.03 -15.59 -2.32
N MET A 147 11.20 -16.89 -2.06
CA MET A 147 11.72 -17.37 -0.77
C MET A 147 13.19 -16.98 -0.56
N ALA A 148 14.02 -17.02 -1.61
CA ALA A 148 15.41 -16.55 -1.52
C ALA A 148 15.46 -15.05 -1.19
N ALA A 149 14.66 -14.23 -1.86
CA ALA A 149 14.60 -12.80 -1.63
C ALA A 149 14.14 -12.46 -0.20
N LEU A 150 13.09 -13.12 0.30
CA LEU A 150 12.62 -12.97 1.68
C LEU A 150 13.68 -13.39 2.70
N ARG A 151 14.47 -14.43 2.42
CA ARG A 151 15.52 -14.94 3.32
C ARG A 151 16.82 -14.14 3.27
N LEU A 152 17.11 -13.48 2.15
CA LEU A 152 18.26 -12.57 2.03
C LEU A 152 18.01 -11.25 2.76
N SER A 153 16.74 -10.89 2.99
CA SER A 153 16.39 -9.67 3.73
C SER A 153 16.70 -9.83 5.23
N PRO A 154 17.55 -8.98 5.82
CA PRO A 154 17.83 -8.99 7.26
C PRO A 154 16.71 -8.43 8.13
N PHE A 155 15.70 -7.82 7.54
CA PHE A 155 14.57 -7.23 8.25
C PHE A 155 13.28 -8.06 8.11
N ALA A 156 13.26 -9.04 7.20
CA ALA A 156 12.13 -9.95 7.11
C ALA A 156 12.03 -10.78 8.40
N PRO A 157 10.90 -10.74 9.13
CA PRO A 157 10.76 -11.52 10.35
C PRO A 157 10.82 -13.01 10.03
N LEU A 158 11.89 -13.68 10.45
CA LEU A 158 12.16 -15.09 10.10
C LEU A 158 10.99 -16.01 10.47
N ALA A 159 10.34 -15.75 11.60
CA ALA A 159 9.12 -16.44 12.01
C ALA A 159 7.97 -16.25 10.99
N ALA A 160 7.70 -15.02 10.57
CA ALA A 160 6.64 -14.74 9.60
C ALA A 160 6.90 -15.41 8.25
N VAL A 161 8.16 -15.42 7.79
CA VAL A 161 8.56 -16.11 6.55
C VAL A 161 8.34 -17.62 6.66
N ASN A 162 8.79 -18.25 7.74
CA ASN A 162 8.71 -19.70 7.92
C ASN A 162 7.27 -20.21 8.15
N TYR A 163 6.55 -19.59 9.09
CA TYR A 163 5.16 -19.93 9.38
C TYR A 163 4.25 -19.59 8.20
N GLY A 164 4.47 -18.44 7.55
CA GLY A 164 3.76 -18.03 6.34
C GLY A 164 3.95 -19.02 5.18
N ALA A 165 5.19 -19.42 4.90
CA ALA A 165 5.49 -20.40 3.85
C ALA A 165 4.81 -21.76 4.12
N GLY A 166 4.77 -22.22 5.38
CA GLY A 166 4.08 -23.45 5.76
C GLY A 166 2.57 -23.34 5.62
N MET A 167 1.98 -22.22 6.06
CA MET A 167 0.54 -21.93 5.95
C MET A 167 0.07 -21.80 4.49
N LEU A 168 0.91 -21.28 3.60
CA LEU A 168 0.63 -21.08 2.18
C LEU A 168 0.97 -22.29 1.30
N ARG A 169 1.53 -23.35 1.89
CA ARG A 169 1.93 -24.60 1.22
C ARG A 169 2.95 -24.38 0.10
N VAL A 170 3.93 -23.50 0.32
CA VAL A 170 5.15 -23.42 -0.51
C VAL A 170 5.75 -24.81 -0.63
N ARG A 171 6.36 -25.16 -1.77
CA ARG A 171 6.92 -26.50 -1.97
C ARG A 171 8.10 -26.69 -1.02
N ARG A 172 8.22 -27.87 -0.39
CA ARG A 172 9.32 -28.20 0.53
C ARG A 172 10.70 -27.96 -0.09
N ARG A 173 10.85 -28.27 -1.38
CA ARG A 173 12.09 -28.05 -2.13
C ARG A 173 12.49 -26.57 -2.18
N ASP A 174 11.52 -25.66 -2.34
CA ASP A 174 11.79 -24.24 -2.49
C ASP A 174 12.24 -23.64 -1.15
N VAL A 175 11.73 -24.18 -0.04
CA VAL A 175 12.21 -23.84 1.32
C VAL A 175 13.62 -24.37 1.55
N LEU A 176 13.89 -25.63 1.23
CA LEU A 176 15.18 -26.28 1.45
C LEU A 176 16.31 -25.61 0.64
N VAL A 177 16.10 -25.40 -0.65
CA VAL A 177 17.10 -24.80 -1.55
C VAL A 177 17.42 -23.34 -1.18
N THR A 178 16.50 -22.66 -0.51
CA THR A 178 16.67 -21.25 -0.11
C THR A 178 17.21 -21.06 1.31
N LEU A 179 17.35 -22.12 2.12
CA LEU A 179 17.96 -22.02 3.45
C LEU A 179 19.35 -21.35 3.42
N PRO A 180 20.26 -21.64 2.46
CA PRO A 180 21.56 -20.99 2.43
C PRO A 180 21.50 -19.47 2.30
N ALA A 181 20.43 -18.91 1.72
CA ALA A 181 20.26 -17.46 1.55
C ALA A 181 20.18 -16.72 2.91
N GLN A 182 19.85 -17.41 4.00
CA GLN A 182 19.83 -16.82 5.34
C GLN A 182 21.24 -16.58 5.92
N ALA A 183 22.30 -17.05 5.27
CA ALA A 183 23.68 -16.85 5.72
C ALA A 183 24.01 -15.36 5.88
N LEU A 184 23.57 -14.51 4.95
CA LEU A 184 23.85 -13.08 4.98
C LEU A 184 23.27 -12.39 6.23
N PRO A 185 21.95 -12.48 6.52
CA PRO A 185 21.42 -11.86 7.73
C PRO A 185 21.91 -12.52 9.02
N VAL A 186 22.18 -13.83 9.02
CA VAL A 186 22.81 -14.50 10.19
C VAL A 186 24.20 -13.93 10.45
N ALA A 187 25.03 -13.81 9.43
CA ALA A 187 26.38 -13.23 9.54
C ALA A 187 26.33 -11.79 10.05
N LEU A 188 25.38 -10.98 9.58
CA LEU A 188 25.19 -9.60 10.01
C LEU A 188 24.95 -9.50 11.52
N TYR A 189 23.95 -10.24 12.04
CA TYR A 189 23.57 -10.14 13.45
C TYR A 189 24.55 -10.86 14.39
N VAL A 190 25.13 -11.99 13.97
CA VAL A 190 26.22 -12.64 14.71
C VAL A 190 27.44 -11.73 14.77
N GLY A 191 27.79 -11.08 13.66
CA GLY A 191 28.87 -10.10 13.59
C GLY A 191 28.65 -8.96 14.57
N ALA A 192 27.46 -8.34 14.56
CA ALA A 192 27.10 -7.30 15.52
C ALA A 192 27.25 -7.76 16.98
N GLY A 193 26.80 -8.97 17.32
CA GLY A 193 26.98 -9.54 18.66
C GLY A 193 28.45 -9.81 19.02
N ALA A 194 29.23 -10.30 18.07
CA ALA A 194 30.67 -10.55 18.24
C ALA A 194 31.47 -9.26 18.40
N LEU A 195 31.04 -8.16 17.77
CA LEU A 195 31.63 -6.83 17.94
C LEU A 195 31.43 -6.30 19.37
N VAL A 196 30.24 -6.49 19.95
CA VAL A 196 29.96 -6.12 21.35
C VAL A 196 30.87 -6.86 22.34
N ARG A 197 31.36 -8.05 21.98
CA ARG A 197 32.28 -8.86 22.80
C ARG A 197 33.73 -8.33 22.80
N GLY A 198 34.17 -7.57 21.79
CA GLY A 198 35.57 -7.14 21.62
C GLY A 198 35.75 -5.63 21.79
N SER A 199 36.48 -5.19 22.82
CA SER A 199 36.77 -3.77 23.07
C SER A 199 37.94 -3.23 22.21
N TRP A 200 37.61 -2.46 21.15
CA TRP A 200 38.31 -1.36 20.45
C TRP A 200 39.75 -1.52 19.87
N SER A 201 39.86 -1.33 18.53
CA SER A 201 40.98 -0.61 17.87
C SER A 201 40.48 0.17 16.63
N GLY A 202 40.77 1.48 16.56
CA GLY A 202 40.04 2.48 15.76
C GLY A 202 40.23 2.54 14.23
N GLU A 203 40.93 1.62 13.58
CA GLU A 203 41.09 1.62 12.10
C GLU A 203 39.97 0.86 11.36
N LEU A 204 39.12 0.13 12.08
CA LEU A 204 38.05 -0.72 11.51
C LEU A 204 36.67 -0.04 11.43
N GLU A 205 36.49 1.13 12.04
CA GLU A 205 35.20 1.86 12.14
C GLU A 205 34.61 2.26 10.77
N LEU A 206 35.47 2.67 9.82
CA LEU A 206 35.05 3.06 8.48
C LEU A 206 34.63 1.82 7.67
N LEU A 207 35.39 0.73 7.77
CA LEU A 207 35.10 -0.52 7.06
C LEU A 207 33.82 -1.18 7.60
N GLU A 208 33.56 -1.04 8.90
CA GLU A 208 32.35 -1.52 9.60
C GLU A 208 31.11 -0.67 9.31
N SER A 209 31.25 0.66 9.32
CA SER A 209 30.17 1.56 8.90
C SER A 209 29.84 1.38 7.42
N LEU A 210 30.85 1.17 6.58
CA LEU A 210 30.68 0.85 5.17
C LEU A 210 30.04 -0.52 4.96
N THR A 211 30.39 -1.55 5.73
CA THR A 211 29.74 -2.88 5.60
C THR A 211 28.32 -2.88 6.15
N ALA A 212 28.03 -2.16 7.24
CA ALA A 212 26.67 -1.97 7.75
C ALA A 212 25.82 -1.13 6.76
N ALA A 213 26.36 -0.03 6.23
CA ALA A 213 25.69 0.79 5.22
C ALA A 213 25.50 0.03 3.90
N THR A 214 26.50 -0.74 3.44
CA THR A 214 26.39 -1.59 2.25
C THR A 214 25.39 -2.71 2.50
N GLY A 215 25.35 -3.31 3.69
CA GLY A 215 24.34 -4.28 4.08
C GLY A 215 22.92 -3.69 4.07
N LEU A 216 22.75 -2.47 4.57
CA LEU A 216 21.48 -1.73 4.56
C LEU A 216 21.06 -1.36 3.12
N LEU A 217 21.99 -0.85 2.31
CA LEU A 217 21.79 -0.52 0.89
C LEU A 217 21.44 -1.74 0.06
N MET A 218 22.18 -2.84 0.22
CA MET A 218 21.90 -4.11 -0.47
C MET A 218 20.58 -4.72 0.00
N SER A 219 20.17 -4.49 1.25
CA SER A 219 18.87 -4.92 1.77
C SER A 219 17.72 -4.07 1.27
N GLY A 220 17.91 -2.75 1.15
CA GLY A 220 16.99 -1.84 0.50
C GLY A 220 16.84 -2.17 -0.99
N ALA A 221 17.95 -2.40 -1.68
CA ALA A 221 17.98 -2.82 -3.08
C ALA A 221 17.38 -4.21 -3.28
N ALA A 222 17.63 -5.19 -2.40
CA ALA A 222 17.02 -6.51 -2.46
C ALA A 222 15.53 -6.46 -2.13
N LEU A 223 15.09 -5.65 -1.16
CA LEU A 223 13.67 -5.42 -0.88
C LEU A 223 13.00 -4.71 -2.05
N PHE A 224 13.65 -3.73 -2.66
CA PHE A 224 13.21 -3.03 -3.87
C PHE A 224 13.12 -3.99 -5.06
N LEU A 225 14.13 -4.81 -5.31
CA LEU A 225 14.14 -5.81 -6.40
C LEU A 225 13.15 -6.94 -6.12
N ALA A 226 12.98 -7.36 -4.87
CA ALA A 226 12.00 -8.36 -4.47
C ALA A 226 10.59 -7.81 -4.60
N THR A 227 10.34 -6.57 -4.19
CA THR A 227 9.05 -5.91 -4.42
C THR A 227 8.83 -5.65 -5.90
N ARG A 228 9.83 -5.25 -6.69
CA ARG A 228 9.74 -5.07 -8.16
C ARG A 228 9.50 -6.39 -8.90
N ALA A 229 10.20 -7.46 -8.54
CA ALA A 229 10.06 -8.79 -9.13
C ALA A 229 8.75 -9.47 -8.69
N ALA A 230 8.40 -9.34 -7.42
CA ALA A 230 7.10 -9.75 -6.93
C ALA A 230 6.01 -8.87 -7.54
N ARG A 231 6.27 -7.60 -7.88
CA ARG A 231 5.27 -6.69 -8.47
C ARG A 231 4.92 -7.06 -9.91
N ARG A 232 5.91 -7.37 -10.74
CA ARG A 232 5.70 -7.90 -12.10
C ARG A 232 4.86 -9.18 -12.17
N SER A 233 4.72 -9.92 -11.07
CA SER A 233 3.94 -11.17 -11.01
C SER A 233 2.76 -11.15 -10.02
N LEU A 234 2.72 -10.23 -9.05
CA LEU A 234 1.64 -10.05 -8.07
C LEU A 234 0.66 -8.94 -8.46
N PHE A 235 1.11 -7.98 -9.28
CA PHE A 235 0.33 -6.83 -9.76
C PHE A 235 0.20 -6.82 -11.28
N ALA A 236 0.52 -7.91 -11.99
CA ALA A 236 -0.09 -8.10 -13.30
C ALA A 236 -1.61 -7.97 -13.09
N PRO A 237 -2.28 -6.97 -13.69
CA PRO A 237 -3.69 -6.80 -13.47
C PRO A 237 -4.37 -8.11 -13.80
N LEU A 238 -5.31 -8.53 -12.95
CA LEU A 238 -6.42 -9.27 -13.49
C LEU A 238 -7.07 -8.29 -14.47
N VAL A 239 -6.74 -8.41 -15.74
CA VAL A 239 -7.64 -8.00 -16.80
C VAL A 239 -8.56 -9.21 -17.01
N PRO A 240 -9.70 -9.36 -16.31
CA PRO A 240 -10.87 -9.54 -17.13
C PRO A 240 -10.98 -8.25 -17.95
N ALA A 241 -11.19 -8.37 -19.26
CA ALA A 241 -11.83 -7.27 -19.95
C ALA A 241 -13.18 -7.11 -19.25
N GLU A 242 -13.27 -6.21 -18.27
CA GLU A 242 -14.54 -5.90 -17.65
C GLU A 242 -15.39 -5.30 -18.76
N PRO A 243 -16.62 -5.79 -18.97
CA PRO A 243 -17.54 -5.11 -19.86
C PRO A 243 -17.68 -3.66 -19.36
N PRO A 244 -17.92 -2.69 -20.26
CA PRO A 244 -18.05 -1.29 -19.85
C PRO A 244 -19.06 -1.18 -18.71
N LEU A 245 -18.64 -0.51 -17.64
CA LEU A 245 -19.50 -0.13 -16.51
C LEU A 245 -20.72 0.61 -17.08
N ARG A 246 -21.94 0.16 -16.77
CA ARG A 246 -23.17 0.77 -17.28
C ARG A 246 -24.19 0.92 -16.17
N LEU A 247 -24.32 2.14 -15.63
CA LEU A 247 -25.65 2.59 -15.22
C LEU A 247 -26.22 3.29 -16.47
N ALA A 248 -27.51 3.07 -16.80
CA ALA A 248 -28.11 3.50 -18.08
C ALA A 248 -27.68 4.93 -18.51
N PRO A 249 -27.38 5.17 -19.80
CA PRO A 249 -26.74 6.41 -20.23
C PRO A 249 -27.70 7.60 -20.10
N ASN A 250 -27.41 8.50 -19.17
CA ASN A 250 -27.71 9.91 -19.40
C ASN A 250 -26.60 10.48 -20.27
N ALA A 251 -26.97 11.10 -21.40
CA ALA A 251 -26.01 11.75 -22.27
C ALA A 251 -25.22 12.79 -21.45
N PRO A 252 -23.87 12.82 -21.57
CA PRO A 252 -23.06 13.79 -20.85
C PRO A 252 -23.47 15.22 -21.25
N PRO A 253 -23.31 16.21 -20.35
CA PRO A 253 -23.49 17.61 -20.72
C PRO A 253 -22.58 17.94 -21.90
N LYS A 254 -23.15 18.54 -22.95
CA LYS A 254 -22.52 18.68 -24.28
C LYS A 254 -21.21 19.49 -24.27
N ASP A 255 -21.01 20.31 -23.25
CA ASP A 255 -19.88 21.24 -23.13
C ASP A 255 -19.07 21.09 -21.83
N ARG A 256 -19.27 20.02 -21.04
CA ARG A 256 -18.55 19.83 -19.78
C ARG A 256 -17.04 19.84 -19.97
N ARG A 257 -16.34 20.54 -19.08
CA ARG A 257 -14.89 20.44 -18.92
C ARG A 257 -14.49 19.63 -17.69
N VAL A 258 -13.32 19.00 -17.78
CA VAL A 258 -12.71 18.21 -16.70
C VAL A 258 -11.22 18.55 -16.65
N GLY A 259 -10.74 19.05 -15.52
CA GLY A 259 -9.30 19.12 -15.26
C GLY A 259 -8.78 17.76 -14.80
N VAL A 260 -7.60 17.35 -15.25
CA VAL A 260 -6.97 16.10 -14.85
C VAL A 260 -5.58 16.40 -14.32
N GLU A 261 -5.28 15.88 -13.13
CA GLU A 261 -3.95 15.93 -12.51
C GLU A 261 -3.40 14.50 -12.49
N ILE A 262 -2.18 14.27 -12.99
CA ILE A 262 -1.53 12.95 -13.06
C ILE A 262 -0.20 13.02 -12.31
N GLU A 263 -0.09 12.27 -11.21
CA GLU A 263 1.15 12.17 -10.46
C GLU A 263 1.96 10.94 -10.90
N LEU A 264 3.27 11.07 -11.07
CA LEU A 264 4.17 9.98 -11.46
C LEU A 264 5.59 10.14 -10.89
N LEU A 265 6.34 9.05 -10.90
CA LEU A 265 7.77 9.00 -10.60
C LEU A 265 8.57 8.51 -11.82
N GLY A 266 9.90 8.42 -11.68
CA GLY A 266 10.78 7.80 -12.68
C GLY A 266 11.22 8.71 -13.82
N LEU A 267 10.60 9.88 -13.98
CA LEU A 267 10.93 10.90 -14.98
C LEU A 267 11.09 12.26 -14.31
N ASP A 268 11.99 13.10 -14.84
CA ASP A 268 12.07 14.50 -14.40
C ASP A 268 11.04 15.41 -15.09
N ALA A 269 10.83 16.61 -14.54
CA ALA A 269 9.83 17.54 -15.05
C ALA A 269 10.11 17.99 -16.50
N GLY A 270 11.39 18.04 -16.90
CA GLY A 270 11.78 18.35 -18.28
C GLY A 270 11.41 17.22 -19.24
N GLU A 271 11.76 15.97 -18.90
CA GLU A 271 11.38 14.78 -19.66
C GLU A 271 9.85 14.67 -19.78
N VAL A 272 9.11 14.95 -18.71
CA VAL A 272 7.65 14.93 -18.72
C VAL A 272 7.09 16.04 -19.63
N ALA A 273 7.59 17.27 -19.52
CA ALA A 273 7.16 18.38 -20.37
C ALA A 273 7.44 18.12 -21.87
N GLU A 274 8.58 17.52 -22.19
CA GLU A 274 8.92 17.09 -23.55
C GLU A 274 7.94 16.04 -24.07
N LEU A 275 7.58 15.05 -23.25
CA LEU A 275 6.61 14.01 -23.62
C LEU A 275 5.21 14.58 -23.83
N VAL A 276 4.79 15.54 -22.99
CA VAL A 276 3.54 16.29 -23.17
C VAL A 276 3.55 17.02 -24.52
N ALA A 277 4.62 17.78 -24.81
CA ALA A 277 4.76 18.52 -26.06
C ALA A 277 4.78 17.61 -27.30
N GLN A 278 5.48 16.47 -27.22
CA GLN A 278 5.57 15.49 -28.31
C GLN A 278 4.24 14.78 -28.58
N THR A 279 3.49 14.47 -27.52
CA THR A 279 2.28 13.65 -27.64
C THR A 279 1.04 14.47 -27.97
N LEU A 280 0.88 15.63 -27.33
CA LEU A 280 -0.29 16.49 -27.49
C LEU A 280 -0.06 17.60 -28.52
N GLY A 281 1.19 17.76 -28.99
CA GLY A 281 1.61 18.85 -29.85
C GLY A 281 1.76 20.14 -29.04
N GLY A 282 2.91 20.80 -29.15
CA GLY A 282 3.12 22.03 -28.40
C GLY A 282 4.57 22.46 -28.29
N GLN A 283 4.79 23.51 -27.50
CA GLN A 283 6.12 24.00 -27.16
C GLN A 283 6.24 24.13 -25.64
N THR A 284 7.39 23.73 -25.11
CA THR A 284 7.69 23.87 -23.70
C THR A 284 8.15 25.30 -23.40
N ARG A 285 7.62 25.87 -22.33
CA ARG A 285 8.01 27.17 -21.78
C ARG A 285 8.35 26.98 -20.32
N ARG A 286 9.59 27.29 -19.95
CA ARG A 286 10.01 27.25 -18.55
C ARG A 286 9.55 28.51 -17.83
N THR A 287 8.73 28.35 -16.79
CA THR A 287 8.18 29.45 -15.98
C THR A 287 8.93 29.59 -14.66
N ASP A 288 9.38 28.49 -14.06
CA ASP A 288 10.12 28.43 -12.79
C ASP A 288 11.21 27.32 -12.83
N PRO A 289 12.17 27.27 -11.89
CA PRO A 289 13.05 26.12 -11.73
C PRO A 289 12.33 24.77 -11.53
N LEU A 290 11.14 24.76 -10.91
CA LEU A 290 10.39 23.54 -10.54
C LEU A 290 9.05 23.38 -11.28
N GLU A 291 8.67 24.35 -12.12
CA GLU A 291 7.44 24.37 -12.89
C GLU A 291 7.75 24.67 -14.36
N LEU A 292 7.22 23.83 -15.24
CA LEU A 292 7.24 24.02 -16.69
C LEU A 292 5.81 24.10 -17.21
N GLU A 293 5.60 24.94 -18.19
CA GLU A 293 4.33 25.04 -18.92
C GLU A 293 4.53 24.48 -20.33
N VAL A 294 3.51 23.82 -20.87
CA VAL A 294 3.50 23.30 -22.24
C VAL A 294 2.26 23.81 -22.94
N ASP A 295 2.46 24.71 -23.89
CA ASP A 295 1.38 25.27 -24.70
C ASP A 295 0.96 24.26 -25.77
N THR A 296 -0.24 23.68 -25.63
CA THR A 296 -0.81 22.70 -26.56
C THR A 296 -2.08 23.22 -27.23
N PRO A 297 -2.56 22.60 -28.34
CA PRO A 297 -3.87 22.90 -28.91
C PRO A 297 -5.06 22.69 -27.94
N LEU A 298 -4.88 21.90 -26.87
CA LEU A 298 -5.88 21.67 -25.83
C LEU A 298 -5.84 22.74 -24.71
N GLY A 299 -4.85 23.62 -24.74
CA GLY A 299 -4.55 24.61 -23.71
C GLY A 299 -3.20 24.36 -23.02
N PRO A 300 -2.83 25.21 -22.03
CA PRO A 300 -1.56 25.09 -21.33
C PRO A 300 -1.61 23.96 -20.30
N PHE A 301 -0.67 23.01 -20.42
CA PHE A 301 -0.41 22.01 -19.40
C PHE A 301 0.68 22.51 -18.48
N ARG A 302 0.57 22.27 -17.18
CA ARG A 302 1.65 22.51 -16.23
C ARG A 302 2.27 21.21 -15.79
N VAL A 303 3.58 21.22 -15.61
CA VAL A 303 4.36 20.10 -15.10
C VAL A 303 5.13 20.63 -13.90
N GLU A 304 4.75 20.16 -12.72
CA GLU A 304 5.25 20.64 -11.42
C GLU A 304 5.92 19.48 -10.67
N ARG A 305 7.02 19.74 -9.96
CA ARG A 305 7.51 18.81 -8.93
C ARG A 305 7.03 19.28 -7.57
N ASP A 306 6.48 18.37 -6.76
CA ASP A 306 5.98 18.74 -5.43
C ASP A 306 7.08 19.40 -4.59
N SER A 307 6.91 20.70 -4.35
CA SER A 307 7.93 21.54 -3.75
C SER A 307 8.01 21.41 -2.23
N GLU A 308 7.06 20.76 -1.54
CA GLU A 308 7.06 20.74 -0.07
C GLU A 308 8.22 19.92 0.54
N PRO A 309 8.54 18.70 0.06
CA PRO A 309 9.72 17.97 0.49
C PRO A 309 11.03 18.67 0.08
N LEU A 310 11.06 19.25 -1.12
CA LEU A 310 12.24 19.93 -1.66
C LEU A 310 12.55 21.23 -0.91
N LYS A 311 11.53 22.02 -0.56
CA LYS A 311 11.65 23.22 0.27
C LYS A 311 12.13 22.90 1.69
N ARG A 312 11.70 21.77 2.28
CA ARG A 312 12.23 21.34 3.59
C ARG A 312 13.69 20.89 3.51
N ALA A 313 14.08 20.20 2.43
CA ALA A 313 15.47 19.81 2.20
C ALA A 313 16.38 21.04 1.98
N GLN A 314 15.91 22.02 1.20
CA GLN A 314 16.61 23.29 0.97
C GLN A 314 16.68 24.16 2.23
N ALA A 315 15.62 24.22 3.05
CA ALA A 315 15.62 24.98 4.30
C ALA A 315 16.52 24.36 5.39
N ALA A 316 16.69 23.03 5.37
CA ALA A 316 17.68 22.35 6.23
C ALA A 316 19.13 22.65 5.81
N ASP A 317 19.30 23.17 4.58
CA ASP A 317 20.56 23.47 3.94
C ASP A 317 20.94 24.97 3.99
N GLU A 318 20.18 25.82 4.70
CA GLU A 318 20.51 27.25 4.90
C GLU A 318 21.26 27.52 6.22
N GLY A 319 22.01 26.53 6.72
CA GLY A 319 22.97 26.75 7.82
C GLY A 319 24.23 27.47 7.31
N ASP A 320 24.49 28.69 7.80
CA ASP A 320 25.50 29.66 7.37
C ASP A 320 26.99 29.26 7.59
N ALA A 321 27.30 27.95 7.62
CA ALA A 321 28.65 27.44 7.79
C ALA A 321 29.32 27.18 6.41
N PRO A 322 30.55 27.66 6.16
CA PRO A 322 31.24 27.39 4.91
C PRO A 322 31.46 25.87 4.74
N ARG A 323 30.87 25.33 3.67
CA ARG A 323 30.94 23.90 3.35
C ARG A 323 32.23 23.56 2.62
N THR A 324 32.67 22.32 2.80
CA THR A 324 33.82 21.77 2.06
C THR A 324 33.37 21.17 0.73
N LEU A 325 34.23 21.19 -0.31
CA LEU A 325 33.94 20.59 -1.62
C LEU A 325 33.36 19.15 -1.57
N PRO A 326 33.79 18.25 -0.66
CA PRO A 326 33.18 16.92 -0.51
C PRO A 326 31.76 16.95 0.06
N GLN A 327 31.44 17.91 0.94
CA GLN A 327 30.07 18.12 1.44
C GLN A 327 29.18 18.67 0.34
N GLU A 328 29.63 19.67 -0.43
CA GLU A 328 28.86 20.18 -1.57
C GLU A 328 28.58 19.12 -2.65
N LEU A 329 29.56 18.25 -2.94
CA LEU A 329 29.33 17.11 -3.84
C LEU A 329 28.39 16.07 -3.23
N GLY A 330 28.51 15.79 -1.94
CA GLY A 330 27.63 14.88 -1.21
C GLY A 330 26.18 15.37 -1.18
N ASP A 331 25.98 16.65 -0.91
CA ASP A 331 24.68 17.32 -0.86
C ASP A 331 24.04 17.38 -2.25
N ARG A 332 24.82 17.66 -3.30
CA ARG A 332 24.35 17.58 -4.70
C ARG A 332 23.92 16.17 -5.08
N LEU A 333 24.71 15.15 -4.72
CA LEU A 333 24.34 13.75 -4.97
C LEU A 333 23.11 13.33 -4.14
N LEU A 334 22.96 13.84 -2.92
CA LEU A 334 21.78 13.63 -2.07
C LEU A 334 20.54 14.31 -2.65
N LEU A 335 20.67 15.56 -3.11
CA LEU A 335 19.61 16.31 -3.78
C LEU A 335 19.19 15.63 -5.08
N ASP A 336 20.12 15.19 -5.92
CA ASP A 336 19.82 14.43 -7.16
C ASP A 336 19.07 13.12 -6.86
N VAL A 337 19.39 12.46 -5.74
CA VAL A 337 18.69 11.26 -5.28
C VAL A 337 17.32 11.62 -4.72
N VAL A 338 17.17 12.68 -3.93
CA VAL A 338 15.88 13.12 -3.36
C VAL A 338 14.93 13.61 -4.47
N GLU A 339 15.43 14.34 -5.46
CA GLU A 339 14.65 14.84 -6.60
C GLU A 339 14.02 13.72 -7.42
N ARG A 340 14.71 12.57 -7.55
CA ARG A 340 14.16 11.38 -8.23
C ARG A 340 13.03 10.69 -7.44
N TRP A 341 12.87 11.04 -6.17
CA TRP A 341 11.86 10.50 -5.26
C TRP A 341 10.73 11.50 -5.03
N VAL A 342 10.84 12.74 -5.52
CA VAL A 342 9.75 13.72 -5.53
C VAL A 342 8.86 13.44 -6.74
N PRO A 343 7.54 13.23 -6.54
CA PRO A 343 6.60 13.06 -7.64
C PRO A 343 6.58 14.26 -8.59
N CYS A 344 6.49 13.95 -9.87
CA CYS A 344 6.12 14.90 -10.90
C CYS A 344 4.60 14.89 -11.06
N GLU A 345 3.97 16.06 -11.13
CA GLU A 345 2.54 16.24 -11.31
C GLU A 345 2.30 16.94 -12.65
N ILE A 346 1.47 16.33 -13.50
CA ILE A 346 0.99 16.92 -14.75
C ILE A 346 -0.41 17.47 -14.49
N VAL A 347 -0.60 18.77 -14.66
CA VAL A 347 -1.89 19.44 -14.49
C VAL A 347 -2.41 19.87 -15.86
N SER A 348 -3.53 19.29 -16.29
CA SER A 348 -4.16 19.66 -17.56
C SER A 348 -4.92 20.98 -17.45
N PRO A 349 -5.12 21.70 -18.58
CA PRO A 349 -6.21 22.67 -18.65
C PRO A 349 -7.55 21.91 -18.55
N PRO A 350 -8.68 22.59 -18.29
CA PRO A 350 -9.99 21.95 -18.36
C PRO A 350 -10.27 21.41 -19.77
N LEU A 351 -10.30 20.09 -19.93
CA LEU A 351 -10.47 19.39 -21.20
C LEU A 351 -11.93 19.04 -21.45
N ARG A 352 -12.37 18.94 -22.71
CA ARG A 352 -13.64 18.30 -23.02
C ARG A 352 -13.51 16.80 -22.76
N GLU A 353 -14.60 16.16 -22.36
CA GLU A 353 -14.62 14.71 -22.15
C GLU A 353 -14.18 13.93 -23.39
N ALA A 354 -14.54 14.38 -24.58
CA ALA A 354 -14.13 13.77 -25.85
C ALA A 354 -12.62 13.87 -26.14
N ASP A 355 -11.89 14.74 -25.43
CA ASP A 355 -10.45 14.92 -25.58
C ASP A 355 -9.65 14.11 -24.53
N LEU A 356 -10.30 13.43 -23.57
CA LEU A 356 -9.62 12.65 -22.53
C LEU A 356 -8.80 11.48 -23.08
N ASP A 357 -9.22 10.88 -24.19
CA ASP A 357 -8.48 9.81 -24.88
C ASP A 357 -7.07 10.27 -25.32
N GLN A 358 -6.85 11.57 -25.49
CA GLN A 358 -5.52 12.11 -25.80
C GLN A 358 -4.56 11.99 -24.60
N LEU A 359 -5.08 11.99 -23.36
CA LEU A 359 -4.28 11.73 -22.17
C LEU A 359 -3.85 10.27 -22.08
N ASP A 360 -4.62 9.33 -22.64
CA ASP A 360 -4.22 7.92 -22.70
C ASP A 360 -2.99 7.72 -23.60
N ALA A 361 -2.92 8.47 -24.71
CA ALA A 361 -1.72 8.49 -25.56
C ALA A 361 -0.49 9.05 -24.80
N LEU A 362 -0.69 10.06 -23.95
CA LEU A 362 0.35 10.61 -23.09
C LEU A 362 0.81 9.60 -22.03
N VAL A 363 -0.13 8.95 -21.34
CA VAL A 363 0.16 7.88 -20.37
C VAL A 363 1.00 6.77 -21.02
N ASP A 364 0.62 6.36 -22.23
CA ASP A 364 1.38 5.39 -23.02
C ASP A 364 2.81 5.84 -23.32
N ALA A 365 3.02 7.13 -23.61
CA ALA A 365 4.35 7.69 -23.84
C ALA A 365 5.18 7.75 -22.55
N LEU A 366 4.58 8.20 -21.43
CA LEU A 366 5.19 8.21 -20.11
C LEU A 366 5.63 6.79 -19.71
N ARG A 367 4.75 5.80 -19.88
CA ARG A 367 5.03 4.38 -19.61
C ARG A 367 6.23 3.88 -20.40
N ARG A 368 6.23 4.11 -21.72
CA ARG A 368 7.35 3.68 -22.60
C ARG A 368 8.68 4.30 -22.21
N ARG A 369 8.66 5.52 -21.66
CA ARG A 369 9.86 6.24 -21.24
C ARG A 369 10.34 5.89 -19.83
N GLY A 370 9.57 5.08 -19.08
CA GLY A 370 9.92 4.60 -17.74
C GLY A 370 9.22 5.34 -16.61
N GLY A 371 8.14 6.07 -16.90
CA GLY A 371 7.27 6.65 -15.89
C GLY A 371 6.70 5.56 -14.98
N GLU A 372 6.75 5.81 -13.67
CA GLU A 372 6.34 4.87 -12.65
C GLU A 372 5.12 5.40 -11.86
N GLY A 373 4.13 4.55 -11.62
CA GLY A 373 2.92 4.89 -10.87
C GLY A 373 2.98 4.46 -9.40
N THR A 374 1.83 4.50 -8.74
CA THR A 374 1.61 4.14 -7.33
C THR A 374 2.09 2.72 -7.02
N GLY A 375 2.05 1.85 -8.03
CA GLY A 375 2.56 0.49 -7.97
C GLY A 375 4.07 0.41 -7.77
N SER A 376 4.86 1.46 -7.99
CA SER A 376 6.32 1.41 -7.89
C SER A 376 6.88 1.94 -6.56
N SER A 377 6.15 2.80 -5.84
CA SER A 377 6.55 3.33 -4.54
C SER A 377 5.66 2.82 -3.39
N LEU A 378 6.26 2.40 -2.28
CA LEU A 378 5.52 2.09 -1.05
C LEU A 378 5.38 3.31 -0.13
N LEU A 379 6.10 4.40 -0.43
CA LEU A 379 6.14 5.63 0.36
C LEU A 379 5.25 6.73 -0.24
N HIS A 380 5.08 6.74 -1.57
CA HIS A 380 4.29 7.74 -2.28
C HIS A 380 2.94 7.15 -2.72
N ALA A 381 1.84 7.78 -2.29
CA ALA A 381 0.49 7.43 -2.71
C ALA A 381 0.08 8.31 -3.90
N LEU A 382 0.68 8.02 -5.06
CA LEU A 382 0.46 8.78 -6.30
C LEU A 382 -1.01 8.71 -6.74
N GLY A 383 -1.56 9.83 -7.17
CA GLY A 383 -2.96 9.96 -7.55
C GLY A 383 -3.16 10.36 -9.02
N VAL A 384 -4.34 10.03 -9.53
CA VAL A 384 -4.97 10.85 -10.58
C VAL A 384 -6.11 11.60 -9.93
N HIS A 385 -6.15 12.91 -10.14
CA HIS A 385 -7.27 13.73 -9.67
C HIS A 385 -8.10 14.20 -10.84
N PHE A 386 -9.41 14.01 -10.75
CA PHE A 386 -10.36 14.57 -11.69
C PHE A 386 -11.04 15.77 -11.05
N ASN A 387 -11.10 16.84 -11.82
CA ASN A 387 -11.76 18.09 -11.50
C ASN A 387 -12.90 18.34 -12.52
N PRO A 388 -13.99 17.56 -12.49
CA PRO A 388 -15.18 17.82 -13.29
C PRO A 388 -15.83 19.15 -12.93
N GLU A 389 -16.06 19.98 -13.94
CA GLU A 389 -16.74 21.26 -13.78
C GLU A 389 -18.21 21.08 -13.41
N LEU A 390 -18.72 21.93 -12.52
CA LEU A 390 -20.11 21.98 -12.09
C LEU A 390 -20.74 23.31 -12.54
N GLU A 391 -21.51 23.30 -13.63
CA GLU A 391 -22.05 24.50 -14.28
C GLU A 391 -23.06 25.28 -13.41
N ALA A 392 -23.90 24.59 -12.63
CA ALA A 392 -24.96 25.19 -11.81
C ALA A 392 -24.93 24.63 -10.38
N PRO A 393 -23.99 25.09 -9.53
CA PRO A 393 -23.85 24.61 -8.16
C PRO A 393 -25.03 25.07 -7.29
N SER A 394 -25.97 24.17 -7.02
CA SER A 394 -27.02 24.33 -6.01
C SER A 394 -26.80 23.36 -4.86
N ALA A 395 -27.37 23.68 -3.67
CA ALA A 395 -27.31 22.77 -2.52
C ALA A 395 -27.83 21.37 -2.87
N GLU A 396 -28.93 21.30 -3.64
CA GLU A 396 -29.52 20.05 -4.10
C GLU A 396 -28.61 19.28 -5.07
N ALA A 397 -28.01 19.97 -6.05
CA ALA A 397 -27.09 19.34 -6.99
C ALA A 397 -25.86 18.78 -6.27
N ILE A 398 -25.24 19.57 -5.40
CA ILE A 398 -24.06 19.15 -4.62
C ILE A 398 -24.41 17.99 -3.69
N LEU A 399 -25.55 18.06 -3.00
CA LEU A 399 -26.00 17.01 -2.09
C LEU A 399 -26.25 15.68 -2.81
N ARG A 400 -26.86 15.70 -4.00
CA ARG A 400 -27.08 14.48 -4.80
C ARG A 400 -25.75 13.81 -5.19
N HIS A 401 -24.75 14.60 -5.60
CA HIS A 401 -23.42 14.08 -5.93
C HIS A 401 -22.69 13.53 -4.70
N LEU A 402 -22.73 14.22 -3.56
CA LEU A 402 -22.16 13.72 -2.31
C LEU A 402 -22.80 12.40 -1.87
N ARG A 403 -24.13 12.29 -1.96
CA ARG A 403 -24.87 11.05 -1.65
C ARG A 403 -24.47 9.91 -2.58
N ALA A 404 -24.46 10.16 -3.89
CA ALA A 404 -24.05 9.17 -4.87
C ALA A 404 -22.60 8.72 -4.65
N PHE A 405 -21.69 9.66 -4.41
CA PHE A 405 -20.30 9.37 -4.11
C PHE A 405 -20.19 8.50 -2.86
N PHE A 406 -20.83 8.85 -1.75
CA PHE A 406 -20.73 8.07 -0.51
C PHE A 406 -21.30 6.66 -0.61
N LEU A 407 -22.34 6.45 -1.43
CA LEU A 407 -22.87 5.12 -1.72
C LEU A 407 -21.89 4.27 -2.54
N LEU A 408 -21.15 4.88 -3.47
CA LEU A 408 -20.20 4.18 -4.36
C LEU A 408 -18.77 4.11 -3.81
N ARG A 409 -18.39 5.01 -2.90
CA ARG A 409 -17.01 5.28 -2.47
C ARG A 409 -16.22 4.03 -2.10
N ASP A 410 -16.82 3.15 -1.33
CA ASP A 410 -16.12 1.99 -0.78
C ASP A 410 -15.99 0.86 -1.81
N TRP A 411 -16.89 0.81 -2.78
CA TRP A 411 -16.73 0.01 -4.00
C TRP A 411 -15.65 0.60 -4.91
N LEU A 412 -15.66 1.91 -5.15
CA LEU A 412 -14.62 2.61 -5.93
C LEU A 412 -13.22 2.37 -5.35
N ARG A 413 -13.08 2.42 -4.03
CA ARG A 413 -11.82 2.09 -3.32
C ARG A 413 -11.39 0.63 -3.47
N ARG A 414 -12.36 -0.29 -3.56
CA ARG A 414 -12.09 -1.72 -3.73
C ARG A 414 -11.58 -2.00 -5.14
N VAL A 415 -12.28 -1.52 -6.16
CA VAL A 415 -11.94 -1.74 -7.58
C VAL A 415 -10.65 -1.02 -7.97
N GLY A 416 -10.45 0.21 -7.49
CA GLY A 416 -9.21 0.96 -7.74
C GLY A 416 -8.02 0.55 -6.87
N GLY A 417 -8.16 -0.45 -5.98
CA GLY A 417 -7.07 -0.92 -5.12
C GLY A 417 -6.50 0.11 -4.12
N THR A 418 -7.14 1.26 -3.97
CA THR A 418 -6.66 2.47 -3.29
C THR A 418 -6.29 2.26 -1.81
N ASP A 419 -7.03 1.41 -1.09
CA ASP A 419 -6.76 1.15 0.33
C ASP A 419 -5.46 0.35 0.57
N LEU A 420 -4.81 -0.22 -0.46
CA LEU A 420 -3.52 -0.91 -0.32
C LEU A 420 -2.34 0.08 -0.36
N SER A 421 -2.38 1.05 -1.27
CA SER A 421 -1.36 2.11 -1.41
C SER A 421 -1.45 3.11 -0.26
N ARG A 422 -2.67 3.48 0.16
CA ARG A 422 -2.92 4.51 1.19
C ARG A 422 -2.83 3.99 2.64
N ARG A 423 -2.47 2.72 2.86
CA ARG A 423 -2.21 2.18 4.21
C ARG A 423 -0.88 2.61 4.82
N LEU A 424 0.03 3.14 4.01
CA LEU A 424 1.36 3.60 4.42
C LEU A 424 1.54 5.12 4.25
N SER A 425 0.54 5.81 3.71
CA SER A 425 0.52 7.27 3.50
C SER A 425 -0.64 7.91 4.26
N PRO A 426 -0.43 9.00 5.02
CA PRO A 426 -1.50 9.72 5.72
C PRO A 426 -2.36 10.59 4.78
N TYR A 427 -2.07 10.59 3.48
CA TYR A 427 -2.74 11.41 2.48
C TYR A 427 -3.95 10.70 1.84
N ILE A 428 -4.97 11.51 1.56
CA ILE A 428 -6.32 11.26 1.03
C ILE A 428 -7.22 10.41 1.94
N GLY A 429 -7.60 11.00 3.09
CA GLY A 429 -8.43 10.38 4.13
C GLY A 429 -9.90 10.14 3.74
N LYS A 430 -10.55 9.17 4.40
CA LYS A 430 -12.01 8.94 4.28
C LYS A 430 -12.78 10.04 5.02
N HIS A 431 -13.94 10.41 4.49
CA HIS A 431 -14.89 11.25 5.22
C HIS A 431 -15.35 10.56 6.53
N PRO A 432 -15.52 11.31 7.65
CA PRO A 432 -15.95 10.73 8.92
C PRO A 432 -17.31 10.03 8.79
N HIS A 433 -17.46 8.85 9.41
CA HIS A 433 -18.70 8.07 9.36
C HIS A 433 -19.93 8.87 9.79
N ARG A 434 -19.81 9.73 10.81
CA ARG A 434 -20.90 10.60 11.28
C ARG A 434 -21.42 11.56 10.19
N TYR A 435 -20.51 12.12 9.39
CA TYR A 435 -20.85 13.05 8.32
C TYR A 435 -21.50 12.31 7.16
N VAL A 436 -20.94 11.16 6.78
CA VAL A 436 -21.52 10.29 5.76
C VAL A 436 -22.96 9.88 6.14
N ALA A 437 -23.19 9.46 7.38
CA ALA A 437 -24.51 9.08 7.86
C ALA A 437 -25.50 10.26 7.82
N ARG A 438 -25.06 11.47 8.18
CA ARG A 438 -25.87 12.69 8.09
C ARG A 438 -26.28 12.99 6.64
N VAL A 439 -25.32 12.97 5.71
CA VAL A 439 -25.57 13.24 4.29
C VAL A 439 -26.49 12.19 3.65
N LEU A 440 -26.35 10.93 4.07
CA LEU A 440 -27.18 9.81 3.58
C LEU A 440 -28.53 9.69 4.29
N ASP A 441 -28.84 10.54 5.28
CA ASP A 441 -30.18 10.62 5.85
C ASP A 441 -31.15 11.26 4.83
N PRO A 442 -32.26 10.60 4.45
CA PRO A 442 -33.25 11.17 3.53
C PRO A 442 -33.88 12.49 4.01
N SER A 443 -33.92 12.73 5.33
CA SER A 443 -34.45 13.96 5.92
C SER A 443 -33.47 15.13 5.89
N TYR A 444 -32.19 14.88 5.61
CA TYR A 444 -31.18 15.93 5.50
C TYR A 444 -31.36 16.68 4.18
N ALA A 445 -31.91 17.90 4.25
CA ALA A 445 -32.15 18.77 3.12
C ALA A 445 -31.68 20.21 3.43
N PRO A 446 -30.36 20.42 3.60
CA PRO A 446 -29.81 21.73 3.93
C PRO A 446 -29.95 22.71 2.77
N ASP A 447 -29.99 24.00 3.11
CA ASP A 447 -29.65 25.05 2.14
C ASP A 447 -28.13 25.08 1.87
N LEU A 448 -27.68 25.97 0.98
CA LEU A 448 -26.28 25.99 0.57
C LEU A 448 -25.34 26.35 1.73
N GLU A 449 -25.72 27.32 2.56
CA GLU A 449 -24.91 27.75 3.69
C GLU A 449 -24.75 26.64 4.73
N THR A 450 -25.85 26.00 5.11
CA THR A 450 -25.86 24.88 6.06
C THR A 450 -25.04 23.70 5.51
N LEU A 451 -25.14 23.42 4.20
CA LEU A 451 -24.36 22.35 3.56
C LEU A 451 -22.85 22.62 3.64
N ILE A 452 -22.43 23.86 3.42
CA ILE A 452 -21.02 24.27 3.52
C ILE A 452 -20.55 24.17 4.97
N ASP A 453 -21.32 24.70 5.92
CA ASP A 453 -20.98 24.67 7.35
C ASP A 453 -20.83 23.24 7.87
N ASP A 454 -21.81 22.37 7.56
CA ASP A 454 -21.78 20.97 7.97
C ASP A 454 -20.60 20.21 7.36
N TYR A 455 -20.19 20.55 6.13
CA TYR A 455 -18.97 19.98 5.53
C TYR A 455 -17.71 20.50 6.23
N LEU A 456 -17.58 21.80 6.45
CA LEU A 456 -16.40 22.42 7.06
C LEU A 456 -16.21 21.98 8.52
N GLU A 457 -17.29 21.81 9.29
CA GLU A 457 -17.24 21.28 10.65
C GLU A 457 -16.68 19.84 10.68
N ALA A 458 -17.11 19.00 9.72
CA ALA A 458 -16.68 17.61 9.66
C ALA A 458 -15.34 17.40 8.92
N ASN A 459 -15.01 18.29 7.99
CA ASN A 459 -13.93 18.14 7.02
C ASN A 459 -13.14 19.46 6.79
N PRO A 460 -12.54 20.06 7.84
CA PRO A 460 -11.73 21.27 7.69
C PRO A 460 -10.33 20.95 7.13
N THR A 461 -10.26 20.19 6.05
CA THR A 461 -9.00 19.73 5.46
C THR A 461 -9.18 19.35 3.99
N ARG A 462 -8.15 19.64 3.19
CA ARG A 462 -8.03 19.16 1.81
C ARG A 462 -7.86 17.64 1.73
N ASN A 463 -7.51 17.01 2.84
CA ASN A 463 -7.12 15.61 2.92
C ASN A 463 -8.31 14.63 2.84
N ARG A 464 -9.06 14.65 1.73
CA ARG A 464 -10.28 13.85 1.50
C ARG A 464 -10.30 13.21 0.10
N ASP A 465 -10.93 12.04 -0.01
CA ASP A 465 -11.13 11.33 -1.29
C ASP A 465 -12.01 12.05 -2.30
N LEU A 466 -12.90 12.89 -1.79
CA LEU A 466 -13.61 13.91 -2.54
C LEU A 466 -13.44 15.22 -1.77
N ASP A 467 -12.55 16.08 -2.22
CA ASP A 467 -12.29 17.37 -1.59
C ASP A 467 -13.25 18.42 -2.14
N MET A 468 -14.09 18.97 -1.27
CA MET A 468 -15.07 19.98 -1.63
C MET A 468 -14.59 21.41 -1.36
N LEU A 469 -13.42 21.60 -0.74
CA LEU A 469 -12.93 22.94 -0.42
C LEU A 469 -12.77 23.84 -1.66
N PRO A 470 -12.29 23.36 -2.83
CA PRO A 470 -12.24 24.18 -4.04
C PRO A 470 -13.60 24.71 -4.48
N LEU A 471 -14.63 23.85 -4.47
CA LEU A 471 -16.01 24.23 -4.83
C LEU A 471 -16.59 25.20 -3.80
N PHE A 472 -16.47 24.89 -2.51
CA PHE A 472 -17.03 25.75 -1.48
C PHE A 472 -16.32 27.08 -1.38
N ALA A 473 -15.01 27.15 -1.67
CA ALA A 473 -14.30 28.42 -1.77
C ALA A 473 -14.76 29.24 -2.99
N HIS A 474 -15.16 28.59 -4.09
CA HIS A 474 -15.75 29.29 -5.24
C HIS A 474 -17.13 29.89 -4.90
N LEU A 475 -17.89 29.25 -4.01
CA LEU A 475 -19.23 29.70 -3.60
C LEU A 475 -19.18 30.73 -2.46
N ASP A 476 -18.30 30.52 -1.48
CA ASP A 476 -18.13 31.37 -0.31
C ASP A 476 -16.70 31.24 0.24
N GLU A 477 -15.76 31.99 -0.37
CA GLU A 477 -14.35 31.94 0.01
C GLU A 477 -14.13 32.34 1.47
N ALA A 478 -14.83 33.39 1.94
CA ALA A 478 -14.67 33.91 3.30
C ALA A 478 -14.98 32.84 4.36
N ARG A 479 -16.09 32.10 4.16
CA ARG A 479 -16.49 31.00 5.06
C ARG A 479 -15.47 29.87 5.08
N VAL A 480 -14.95 29.47 3.91
CA VAL A 480 -13.91 28.42 3.84
C VAL A 480 -12.61 28.86 4.52
N ARG A 481 -12.12 30.08 4.23
CA ARG A 481 -10.89 30.61 4.82
C ARG A 481 -10.97 30.70 6.34
N ALA A 482 -12.14 31.09 6.88
CA ALA A 482 -12.37 31.11 8.32
C ALA A 482 -12.25 29.72 8.98
N ALA A 483 -12.65 28.66 8.27
CA ALA A 483 -12.64 27.29 8.81
C ALA A 483 -11.29 26.57 8.66
N VAL A 484 -10.55 26.79 7.56
CA VAL A 484 -9.30 26.06 7.26
C VAL A 484 -8.02 26.88 7.42
N GLY A 485 -8.14 28.18 7.70
CA GLY A 485 -7.02 29.11 7.82
C GLY A 485 -6.59 29.72 6.48
N GLU A 486 -6.09 30.96 6.52
CA GLU A 486 -5.70 31.73 5.31
C GLU A 486 -4.52 31.09 4.56
N ASP A 487 -3.56 30.50 5.28
CA ASP A 487 -2.35 29.90 4.71
C ASP A 487 -2.58 28.57 3.99
N THR A 488 -3.79 27.99 4.09
CA THR A 488 -4.10 26.72 3.43
C THR A 488 -4.20 26.91 1.91
N LYS A 489 -3.42 26.14 1.14
CA LYS A 489 -3.41 26.12 -0.35
C LYS A 489 -4.73 25.57 -0.93
N VAL A 490 -5.82 26.34 -0.84
CA VAL A 490 -7.11 26.10 -1.50
C VAL A 490 -7.21 27.06 -2.70
N GLN A 491 -7.40 26.51 -3.89
CA GLN A 491 -7.69 27.27 -5.10
C GLN A 491 -9.19 27.17 -5.39
N ALA A 492 -9.89 28.30 -5.37
CA ALA A 492 -11.32 28.37 -5.62
C ALA A 492 -11.64 28.07 -7.09
N ARG A 493 -12.48 27.07 -7.36
CA ARG A 493 -12.92 26.69 -8.71
C ARG A 493 -14.22 25.87 -8.67
N PRO A 494 -15.11 25.99 -9.68
CA PRO A 494 -16.42 25.32 -9.70
C PRO A 494 -16.30 23.83 -10.04
N THR A 495 -15.67 23.04 -9.16
CA THR A 495 -15.39 21.62 -9.46
C THR A 495 -15.45 20.72 -8.24
N PHE A 496 -15.86 19.47 -8.44
CA PHE A 496 -15.56 18.42 -7.48
C PHE A 496 -14.09 18.04 -7.58
N HIS A 497 -13.31 18.09 -6.51
CA HIS A 497 -11.92 17.62 -6.55
C HIS A 497 -11.87 16.14 -6.14
N PHE A 498 -12.03 15.25 -7.13
CA PHE A 498 -12.08 13.80 -6.93
C PHE A 498 -10.66 13.22 -6.93
N ARG A 499 -10.21 12.71 -5.77
CA ARG A 499 -8.82 12.32 -5.51
C ARG A 499 -8.65 10.83 -5.20
N LEU A 500 -9.62 10.01 -5.57
CA LEU A 500 -9.65 8.60 -5.19
C LEU A 500 -8.80 7.67 -6.08
N PRO A 501 -8.74 7.86 -7.41
CA PRO A 501 -7.96 6.98 -8.27
C PRO A 501 -6.47 6.97 -7.92
N ASN A 502 -5.84 5.80 -8.03
CA ASN A 502 -4.39 5.70 -8.04
C ASN A 502 -3.88 6.15 -9.43
N SER A 503 -2.65 6.65 -9.48
CA SER A 503 -1.92 6.73 -10.75
C SER A 503 -1.25 5.39 -11.03
N GLU A 504 -1.64 4.70 -12.10
CA GLU A 504 -1.03 3.42 -12.52
C GLU A 504 -0.40 3.57 -13.92
N VAL A 505 0.31 4.68 -14.14
CA VAL A 505 0.95 5.00 -15.43
C VAL A 505 1.87 3.88 -15.94
N ASP A 506 2.47 3.08 -15.05
CA ASP A 506 3.33 1.95 -15.41
C ASP A 506 2.59 0.65 -15.75
N GLU A 507 1.30 0.54 -15.42
CA GLU A 507 0.53 -0.68 -15.61
C GLU A 507 -0.02 -0.79 -17.05
N PRO A 508 0.30 -1.87 -17.78
CA PRO A 508 -0.25 -2.09 -19.11
C PRO A 508 -1.77 -2.27 -19.06
N GLY A 509 -2.50 -1.48 -19.84
CA GLY A 509 -3.96 -1.51 -19.92
C GLY A 509 -4.68 -0.52 -19.01
N TRP A 510 -3.98 0.15 -18.09
CA TRP A 510 -4.55 1.27 -17.35
C TRP A 510 -4.71 2.51 -18.25
N SER A 511 -5.84 3.20 -18.11
CA SER A 511 -6.19 4.41 -18.87
C SER A 511 -6.93 5.44 -18.00
N ILE A 512 -6.76 6.72 -18.34
CA ILE A 512 -7.51 7.85 -17.78
C ILE A 512 -9.01 7.69 -18.10
N GLY A 513 -9.34 7.20 -19.30
CA GLY A 513 -10.73 6.96 -19.71
C GLY A 513 -11.47 5.97 -18.79
N GLU A 514 -10.83 4.87 -18.38
CA GLU A 514 -11.42 3.91 -17.45
C GLU A 514 -11.62 4.49 -16.05
N GLU A 515 -10.66 5.25 -15.52
CA GLU A 515 -10.82 5.92 -14.23
C GLU A 515 -11.91 7.00 -14.26
N TRP A 516 -12.01 7.71 -15.37
CA TRP A 516 -13.07 8.69 -15.60
C TRP A 516 -14.46 8.02 -15.67
N ALA A 517 -14.57 6.87 -16.32
CA ALA A 517 -15.81 6.09 -16.37
C ALA A 517 -16.32 5.70 -14.96
N ARG A 518 -15.42 5.54 -13.99
CA ARG A 518 -15.81 5.29 -12.60
C ARG A 518 -16.43 6.52 -11.93
N TRP A 519 -15.93 7.72 -12.23
CA TRP A 519 -16.58 8.96 -11.78
C TRP A 519 -17.96 9.14 -12.44
N ARG A 520 -18.10 8.79 -13.73
CA ARG A 520 -19.39 8.86 -14.44
C ARG A 520 -20.51 8.09 -13.73
N LEU A 521 -20.20 6.98 -13.07
CA LEU A 521 -21.18 6.24 -12.25
C LEU A 521 -21.75 7.07 -11.09
N VAL A 522 -20.92 7.94 -10.49
CA VAL A 522 -21.35 8.87 -9.43
C VAL A 522 -22.37 9.84 -9.98
N GLU A 523 -22.09 10.43 -11.14
CA GLU A 523 -22.99 11.39 -11.79
C GLU A 523 -24.27 10.73 -12.29
N GLU A 524 -24.18 9.53 -12.86
CA GLU A 524 -25.33 8.76 -13.33
C GLU A 524 -26.29 8.43 -12.17
N LEU A 525 -25.73 8.03 -11.02
CA LEU A 525 -26.52 7.80 -9.82
C LEU A 525 -27.08 9.11 -9.24
N ALA A 526 -26.31 10.20 -9.27
CA ALA A 526 -26.76 11.52 -8.79
C ALA A 526 -27.90 12.10 -9.65
N ALA A 527 -27.93 11.81 -10.95
CA ALA A 527 -28.94 12.28 -11.88
C ALA A 527 -30.27 11.51 -11.80
N ASP A 528 -30.28 10.25 -11.36
CA ASP A 528 -31.49 9.42 -11.19
C ASP A 528 -31.95 9.45 -9.72
N GLU A 529 -32.73 10.48 -9.35
CA GLU A 529 -33.21 10.68 -7.97
C GLU A 529 -33.98 9.47 -7.42
N ALA A 530 -34.78 8.82 -8.25
CA ALA A 530 -35.53 7.65 -7.85
C ALA A 530 -34.59 6.48 -7.51
N ARG A 531 -33.53 6.28 -8.30
CA ARG A 531 -32.50 5.27 -8.03
C ARG A 531 -31.65 5.63 -6.83
N LEU A 532 -31.19 6.87 -6.71
CA LEU A 532 -30.44 7.37 -5.56
C LEU A 532 -31.21 7.14 -4.26
N GLY A 533 -32.48 7.52 -4.24
CA GLY A 533 -33.35 7.32 -3.08
C GLY A 533 -33.57 5.85 -2.73
N ARG A 534 -33.63 4.94 -3.71
CA ARG A 534 -33.64 3.49 -3.45
C ARG A 534 -32.34 3.03 -2.80
N TRP A 535 -31.19 3.41 -3.37
CA TRP A 535 -29.88 3.01 -2.86
C TRP A 535 -29.61 3.53 -1.44
N MET A 536 -30.05 4.75 -1.11
CA MET A 536 -29.95 5.28 0.26
C MET A 536 -30.75 4.44 1.27
N ARG A 537 -31.97 3.99 0.90
CA ARG A 537 -32.78 3.13 1.76
C ARG A 537 -32.13 1.77 1.96
N ASP A 538 -31.67 1.15 0.88
CA ASP A 538 -31.01 -0.16 0.93
C ASP A 538 -29.71 -0.11 1.76
N TRP A 539 -28.94 0.97 1.63
CA TRP A 539 -27.71 1.19 2.41
C TRP A 539 -28.01 1.29 3.92
N ARG A 540 -29.07 2.03 4.28
CA ARG A 540 -29.51 2.17 5.68
C ARG A 540 -29.98 0.84 6.24
N GLU A 541 -30.77 0.08 5.48
CA GLU A 541 -31.21 -1.26 5.88
C GLU A 541 -30.02 -2.20 6.12
N ALA A 542 -29.00 -2.16 5.26
CA ALA A 542 -27.78 -2.94 5.45
C ALA A 542 -27.04 -2.58 6.76
N LEU A 543 -26.98 -1.30 7.12
CA LEU A 543 -26.37 -0.86 8.38
C LEU A 543 -27.17 -1.29 9.61
N ASP A 544 -28.50 -1.14 9.58
CA ASP A 544 -29.38 -1.44 10.72
C ASP A 544 -29.38 -2.95 11.07
N HIS A 545 -29.16 -3.82 10.09
CA HIS A 545 -29.07 -5.27 10.28
C HIS A 545 -27.67 -5.76 10.74
N GLY A 546 -26.74 -4.84 11.02
CA GLY A 546 -25.36 -5.18 11.39
C GLY A 546 -24.60 -5.90 10.28
N GLU A 547 -25.06 -5.78 9.04
CA GLU A 547 -24.40 -6.37 7.90
C GLU A 547 -23.10 -5.62 7.64
N ALA A 548 -21.99 -6.35 7.67
CA ALA A 548 -20.67 -5.76 7.50
C ALA A 548 -20.62 -4.96 6.19
N PHE A 549 -20.00 -3.78 6.25
CA PHE A 549 -19.66 -2.90 5.14
C PHE A 549 -19.29 -3.58 3.80
N GLU A 550 -18.63 -4.74 3.87
CA GLU A 550 -18.30 -5.58 2.71
C GLU A 550 -19.52 -6.02 1.89
N ARG A 551 -20.68 -6.30 2.53
CA ARG A 551 -21.91 -6.68 1.83
C ARG A 551 -22.50 -5.54 1.00
N TRP A 552 -22.43 -4.30 1.49
CA TRP A 552 -22.86 -3.15 0.70
C TRP A 552 -22.00 -3.01 -0.54
N VAL A 553 -20.67 -3.18 -0.40
CA VAL A 553 -19.76 -3.13 -1.53
C VAL A 553 -20.04 -4.24 -2.56
N ASP A 554 -20.30 -5.47 -2.12
CA ASP A 554 -20.70 -6.58 -2.99
C ASP A 554 -22.04 -6.29 -3.70
N GLU A 555 -22.98 -5.62 -3.02
CA GLU A 555 -24.26 -5.25 -3.60
C GLU A 555 -24.12 -4.14 -4.65
N VAL A 556 -23.26 -3.15 -4.40
CA VAL A 556 -22.91 -2.12 -5.41
C VAL A 556 -22.29 -2.78 -6.64
N GLU A 557 -21.34 -3.70 -6.47
CA GLU A 557 -20.68 -4.44 -7.55
C GLU A 557 -21.72 -5.13 -8.45
N ARG A 558 -22.66 -5.89 -7.85
CA ARG A 558 -23.76 -6.53 -8.60
C ARG A 558 -24.67 -5.55 -9.33
N ARG A 559 -24.84 -4.32 -8.82
CA ARG A 559 -25.74 -3.32 -9.43
C ARG A 559 -25.08 -2.59 -10.60
N VAL A 560 -23.77 -2.44 -10.56
CA VAL A 560 -22.99 -1.75 -11.60
C VAL A 560 -22.63 -2.70 -12.75
N GLU A 561 -22.50 -4.00 -12.49
CA GLU A 561 -22.26 -5.04 -13.50
C GLU A 561 -23.51 -5.49 -14.30
N ARG A 562 -24.71 -5.12 -13.86
CA ARG A 562 -26.00 -5.49 -14.48
C ARG A 562 -26.54 -4.38 -15.35
#